data_AF-A0A920N2B8-F1
#
_entry.id   AF-A0A920N2B8-F1
#
_cell.length_a   1.000
_cell.length_b   1.000
_cell.length_c   1.000
_cell.angle_alpha   90.00
_cell.angle_beta   90.00
_cell.angle_gamma   90.00
#
_symmetry.space_group_name_H-M   'P 1'
#
loop_
_entity.id
_entity.type
_entity.pdbx_description
1 polymer ?
#
loop_
_entity_poly.entity_id
_entity_poly.type
_entity_poly.pdbx_seq_one_letter_code
_entity_poly.pdbx_strand_id
1 'polypeptide(L)'
;MITSPATQKAFDLDKESPETRDKFGRTNLGQSCLLARRLIEAGSRFVTVSSPSWDTHVNNFSKLRHLLPPLDQAFPALILDLKERGLLESTLVVWMTDFGRTPLINSAAGRDHWPTAGPICFAGAGTPPGRVIGKTDATGARPVGKEYYSEDIAATIYAKLGIPLDTLHVTGDGRPVQVCDGNVIPELMS
;
A
#
# COMPACT_ATOMS: atom_id res chain seq x y z
N MET A 1 -22.62 2.23 -1.13
CA MET A 1 -21.45 2.85 -0.45
C MET A 1 -21.69 4.33 -0.19
N ILE A 2 -21.78 5.21 -1.21
CA ILE A 2 -22.05 6.67 -1.00
C ILE A 2 -23.44 6.99 -0.41
N THR A 3 -24.40 6.07 -0.50
CA THR A 3 -25.76 6.24 0.04
C THR A 3 -25.92 5.90 1.52
N SER A 4 -24.90 5.33 2.18
CA SER A 4 -24.95 5.05 3.62
C SER A 4 -24.70 6.33 4.42
N PRO A 5 -25.56 6.67 5.41
CA PRO A 5 -25.33 7.83 6.28
C PRO A 5 -23.99 7.79 7.02
N ALA A 6 -23.50 6.59 7.37
CA ALA A 6 -22.20 6.43 8.02
C ALA A 6 -21.05 6.79 7.07
N THR A 7 -21.11 6.30 5.82
CA THR A 7 -20.12 6.60 4.80
C THR A 7 -20.13 8.08 4.41
N GLN A 8 -21.30 8.73 4.33
CA GLN A 8 -21.38 10.18 4.08
C GLN A 8 -20.72 10.99 5.19
N LYS A 9 -20.94 10.62 6.45
CA LYS A 9 -20.26 11.25 7.60
C LYS A 9 -18.75 11.05 7.57
N ALA A 10 -18.26 9.95 6.99
CA ALA A 10 -16.82 9.70 6.88
C ALA A 10 -16.11 10.77 6.02
N PHE A 11 -16.76 11.31 4.99
CA PHE A 11 -16.21 12.37 4.13
C PHE A 11 -16.08 13.74 4.82
N ASP A 12 -16.78 13.94 5.92
CA ASP A 12 -16.73 15.16 6.71
C ASP A 12 -15.53 15.11 7.67
N LEU A 13 -14.35 15.50 7.18
CA LEU A 13 -13.11 15.53 7.95
C LEU A 13 -13.09 16.61 9.03
N ASP A 14 -13.99 17.61 8.97
CA ASP A 14 -14.08 18.67 9.98
C ASP A 14 -14.64 18.14 11.31
N LYS A 15 -15.17 16.91 11.33
CA LYS A 15 -15.54 16.18 12.55
C LYS A 15 -14.37 15.55 13.28
N GLU A 16 -13.17 15.54 12.69
CA GLU A 16 -11.96 15.13 13.39
C GLU A 16 -11.35 16.31 14.16
N SER A 17 -10.73 16.01 15.29
CA SER A 17 -10.05 17.04 16.07
C SER A 17 -8.89 17.65 15.25
N PRO A 18 -8.56 18.93 15.45
CA PRO A 18 -7.39 19.54 14.81
C PRO A 18 -6.11 18.74 15.03
N GLU A 19 -5.90 18.20 16.22
CA GLU A 19 -4.73 17.40 16.59
C GLU A 19 -4.67 16.10 15.78
N THR A 20 -5.80 15.45 15.54
CA THR A 20 -5.88 14.24 14.70
C THR A 20 -5.55 14.58 13.26
N ARG A 21 -6.09 15.69 12.73
CA ARG A 21 -5.79 16.14 11.36
C ARG A 21 -4.32 16.51 11.19
N ASP A 22 -3.72 17.10 12.21
CA ASP A 22 -2.32 17.49 12.24
C ASP A 22 -1.39 16.26 12.38
N LYS A 23 -1.80 15.22 13.12
CA LYS A 23 -1.08 13.93 13.21
C LYS A 23 -0.88 13.31 11.83
N PHE A 24 -1.91 13.28 11.00
CA PHE A 24 -1.84 12.79 9.62
C PHE A 24 -1.15 13.77 8.65
N GLY A 25 -1.05 15.04 9.03
CA GLY A 25 -0.56 16.12 8.18
C GLY A 25 -1.64 16.72 7.29
N ARG A 26 -1.64 18.05 7.16
CA ARG A 26 -2.57 18.82 6.30
C ARG A 26 -2.15 18.82 4.82
N THR A 27 -1.79 17.65 4.32
CA THR A 27 -1.43 17.42 2.92
C THR A 27 -2.51 16.59 2.24
N ASN A 28 -2.55 16.58 0.91
CA ASN A 28 -3.51 15.74 0.19
C ASN A 28 -3.39 14.26 0.59
N LEU A 29 -2.16 13.75 0.74
CA LEU A 29 -1.92 12.37 1.16
C LEU A 29 -2.39 12.14 2.61
N GLY A 30 -2.01 13.02 3.54
CA GLY A 30 -2.42 12.95 4.94
C GLY A 30 -3.94 12.92 5.12
N GLN A 31 -4.63 13.85 4.48
CA GLN A 31 -6.10 13.92 4.56
C GLN A 31 -6.78 12.74 3.81
N SER A 32 -6.16 12.20 2.76
CA SER A 32 -6.65 10.99 2.10
C SER A 32 -6.48 9.74 2.99
N CYS A 33 -5.38 9.60 3.71
CA CYS A 33 -5.18 8.54 4.70
C CYS A 33 -6.17 8.67 5.87
N LEU A 34 -6.41 9.90 6.36
CA LEU A 34 -7.41 10.16 7.40
C LEU A 34 -8.83 9.77 6.95
N LEU A 35 -9.20 10.16 5.72
CA LEU A 35 -10.46 9.77 5.12
C LEU A 35 -10.55 8.25 4.97
N ALA A 36 -9.48 7.58 4.55
CA ALA A 36 -9.46 6.12 4.43
C ALA A 36 -9.74 5.45 5.77
N ARG A 37 -9.13 5.93 6.86
CA ARG A 37 -9.43 5.44 8.20
C ARG A 37 -10.90 5.64 8.57
N ARG A 38 -11.48 6.82 8.33
CA ARG A 38 -12.92 7.07 8.57
C ARG A 38 -13.82 6.16 7.73
N LEU A 39 -13.45 5.89 6.48
CA LEU A 39 -14.20 5.01 5.59
C LEU A 39 -14.18 3.56 6.10
N ILE A 40 -13.02 3.08 6.56
CA ILE A 40 -12.86 1.75 7.17
C ILE A 40 -13.71 1.64 8.43
N GLU A 41 -13.64 2.64 9.32
CA GLU A 41 -14.45 2.73 10.53
C GLU A 41 -15.97 2.77 10.23
N ALA A 42 -16.36 3.39 9.11
CA ALA A 42 -17.73 3.39 8.62
C ALA A 42 -18.14 2.10 7.87
N GLY A 43 -17.28 1.08 7.81
CA GLY A 43 -17.57 -0.25 7.25
C GLY A 43 -17.17 -0.44 5.78
N SER A 44 -16.37 0.46 5.20
CA SER A 44 -15.83 0.27 3.84
C SER A 44 -14.85 -0.90 3.84
N ARG A 45 -15.10 -1.88 2.96
CA ARG A 45 -14.29 -3.11 2.87
C ARG A 45 -13.03 -2.98 2.03
N PHE A 46 -12.96 -1.96 1.19
CA PHE A 46 -11.82 -1.69 0.32
C PHE A 46 -11.73 -0.19 0.08
N VAL A 47 -10.54 0.37 0.31
CA VAL A 47 -10.26 1.79 0.11
C VAL A 47 -8.90 1.91 -0.56
N THR A 48 -8.84 2.71 -1.63
CA THR A 48 -7.59 3.03 -2.32
C THR A 48 -7.21 4.48 -2.01
N VAL A 49 -5.96 4.68 -1.60
CA VAL A 49 -5.37 6.01 -1.45
C VAL A 49 -4.31 6.19 -2.52
N SER A 50 -4.49 7.20 -3.37
CA SER A 50 -3.54 7.50 -4.46
C SER A 50 -2.54 8.57 -4.03
N SER A 51 -1.26 8.31 -4.27
CA SER A 51 -0.18 9.29 -4.12
C SER A 51 0.56 9.39 -5.46
N PRO A 52 0.27 10.38 -6.31
CA PRO A 52 0.88 10.48 -7.64
C PRO A 52 2.29 11.06 -7.59
N SER A 53 2.97 11.09 -8.74
CA SER A 53 4.25 11.79 -8.99
C SER A 53 5.55 11.07 -8.56
N TRP A 54 5.48 9.77 -8.26
CA TRP A 54 6.66 8.96 -7.92
C TRP A 54 7.51 8.52 -9.14
N ASP A 55 7.03 8.75 -10.36
CA ASP A 55 7.76 8.48 -11.62
C ASP A 55 8.79 9.59 -11.93
N THR A 56 9.84 9.66 -11.11
CA THR A 56 10.80 10.77 -11.08
C THR A 56 12.00 10.59 -12.03
N HIS A 57 11.75 10.63 -13.34
CA HIS A 57 12.80 10.56 -14.38
C HIS A 57 13.75 11.77 -14.46
N VAL A 58 13.37 12.88 -13.80
CA VAL A 58 14.12 14.15 -13.80
C VAL A 58 14.01 14.79 -12.42
N ASN A 59 15.10 15.40 -11.95
CA ASN A 59 15.16 16.15 -10.68
C ASN A 59 14.63 15.35 -9.47
N ASN A 60 14.96 14.06 -9.41
CA ASN A 60 14.43 13.12 -8.41
C ASN A 60 14.60 13.63 -6.98
N PHE A 61 15.79 14.12 -6.62
CA PHE A 61 16.06 14.60 -5.27
C PHE A 61 15.21 15.80 -4.86
N SER A 62 14.94 16.72 -5.80
CA SER A 62 14.07 17.87 -5.54
C SER A 62 12.63 17.41 -5.33
N LYS A 63 12.12 16.55 -6.22
CA LYS A 63 10.77 15.99 -6.12
C LYS A 63 10.58 15.19 -4.82
N LEU A 64 11.52 14.32 -4.46
CA LEU A 64 11.41 13.48 -3.27
C LEU A 64 11.41 14.29 -1.96
N ARG A 65 12.02 15.49 -1.91
CA ARG A 65 11.89 16.40 -0.76
C ARG A 65 10.45 16.86 -0.51
N HIS A 66 9.59 16.80 -1.53
CA HIS A 66 8.16 17.12 -1.42
C HIS A 66 7.28 15.87 -1.28
N LEU A 67 7.72 14.72 -1.78
CA LEU A 67 6.93 13.48 -1.77
C LEU A 67 7.13 12.64 -0.49
N LEU A 68 8.37 12.56 0.01
CA LEU A 68 8.70 11.72 1.16
C LEU A 68 8.10 12.24 2.47
N PRO A 69 8.16 13.55 2.83
CA PRO A 69 7.66 13.99 4.14
C PRO A 69 6.16 13.74 4.35
N PRO A 70 5.25 14.02 3.37
CA PRO A 70 3.85 13.67 3.52
C PRO A 70 3.61 12.16 3.67
N LEU A 71 4.40 11.32 2.99
CA LEU A 71 4.29 9.86 3.11
C LEU A 71 4.75 9.39 4.50
N ASP A 72 5.91 9.86 4.93
CA ASP A 72 6.55 9.51 6.22
C ASP A 72 5.70 9.94 7.42
N GLN A 73 4.87 10.98 7.27
CA GLN A 73 3.89 11.37 8.26
C GLN A 73 2.59 10.57 8.17
N ALA A 74 1.98 10.50 6.98
CA ALA A 74 0.61 9.99 6.82
C ALA A 74 0.51 8.47 6.97
N PHE A 75 1.48 7.72 6.42
CA PHE A 75 1.40 6.27 6.39
C PHE A 75 1.55 5.63 7.78
N PRO A 76 2.54 6.02 8.62
CA PRO A 76 2.61 5.57 10.00
C PRO A 76 1.41 6.04 10.84
N ALA A 77 0.92 7.27 10.62
CA ALA A 77 -0.26 7.79 11.32
C ALA A 77 -1.50 6.93 11.07
N LEU A 78 -1.72 6.49 9.82
CA LEU A 78 -2.80 5.57 9.47
C LEU A 78 -2.71 4.24 10.22
N ILE A 79 -1.54 3.61 10.22
CA ILE A 79 -1.32 2.33 10.90
C ILE A 79 -1.55 2.46 12.40
N LEU A 80 -1.00 3.51 13.03
CA LEU A 80 -1.13 3.76 14.45
C LEU A 80 -2.57 4.09 14.85
N ASP A 81 -3.28 4.93 14.10
CA ASP A 81 -4.69 5.27 14.38
C ASP A 81 -5.62 4.06 14.21
N LEU A 82 -5.40 3.23 13.17
CA LEU A 82 -6.12 1.95 13.03
C LEU A 82 -5.83 1.00 14.20
N LYS A 83 -4.59 0.97 14.70
CA LYS A 83 -4.22 0.15 15.86
C LYS A 83 -4.87 0.65 17.15
N GLU A 84 -4.80 1.95 17.41
CA GLU A 84 -5.41 2.62 18.58
C GLU A 84 -6.93 2.34 18.66
N ARG A 85 -7.59 2.18 17.50
CA ARG A 85 -9.02 1.87 17.38
C ARG A 85 -9.35 0.37 17.35
N GLY A 86 -8.34 -0.50 17.41
CA GLY A 86 -8.53 -1.95 17.28
C GLY A 86 -8.94 -2.43 15.88
N LEU A 87 -8.89 -1.55 14.87
CA LEU A 87 -9.28 -1.85 13.49
C LEU A 87 -8.14 -2.51 12.69
N LEU A 88 -6.89 -2.35 13.12
CA LEU A 88 -5.73 -2.91 12.42
C LEU A 88 -5.75 -4.45 12.42
N GLU A 89 -6.34 -5.09 13.43
CA GLU A 89 -6.45 -6.56 13.51
C GLU A 89 -7.31 -7.15 12.38
N SER A 90 -8.28 -6.40 11.88
CA SER A 90 -9.18 -6.83 10.79
C SER A 90 -8.93 -6.09 9.46
N THR A 91 -7.94 -5.20 9.41
CA THR A 91 -7.66 -4.36 8.23
C THR A 91 -6.25 -4.64 7.72
N LEU A 92 -6.15 -5.10 6.47
CA LEU A 92 -4.88 -5.17 5.77
C LEU A 92 -4.56 -3.80 5.16
N VAL A 93 -3.44 -3.21 5.56
CA VAL A 93 -2.90 -1.99 4.97
C VAL A 93 -1.69 -2.37 4.12
N VAL A 94 -1.76 -2.06 2.82
CA VAL A 94 -0.69 -2.32 1.86
C VAL A 94 -0.26 -1.02 1.20
N TRP A 95 1.04 -0.72 1.25
CA TRP A 95 1.64 0.35 0.45
C TRP A 95 2.55 -0.28 -0.60
N MET A 96 2.25 -0.02 -1.86
CA MET A 96 2.94 -0.59 -3.01
C MET A 96 3.00 0.41 -4.17
N THR A 97 3.94 0.18 -5.08
CA THR A 97 4.04 0.83 -6.39
C THR A 97 3.93 -0.22 -7.49
N ASP A 98 3.94 0.22 -8.75
CA ASP A 98 4.00 -0.63 -9.94
C ASP A 98 5.37 -1.31 -10.11
N PHE A 99 6.46 -0.56 -9.91
CA PHE A 99 7.84 -1.04 -9.95
C PHE A 99 8.78 -0.15 -9.12
N GLY A 100 10.04 -0.55 -8.98
CA GLY A 100 11.07 0.26 -8.34
C GLY A 100 11.73 1.28 -9.26
N ARG A 101 12.79 1.93 -8.76
CA ARG A 101 13.61 2.88 -9.53
C ARG A 101 15.04 2.39 -9.63
N THR A 102 15.71 2.71 -10.74
CA THR A 102 17.11 2.31 -10.95
C THR A 102 17.97 2.73 -9.75
N PRO A 103 18.95 1.90 -9.32
CA PRO A 103 19.91 2.29 -8.29
C PRO A 103 20.84 3.41 -8.78
N LEU A 104 21.07 3.49 -10.09
CA LEU A 104 21.85 4.52 -10.76
C LEU A 104 21.01 5.77 -11.05
N ILE A 105 21.66 6.94 -10.92
CA ILE A 105 21.09 8.24 -11.25
C ILE A 105 21.35 8.50 -12.73
N ASN A 106 20.31 8.87 -13.48
CA ASN A 106 20.43 9.18 -14.90
C ASN A 106 20.99 10.61 -15.13
N SER A 107 21.27 10.97 -16.38
CA SER A 107 21.85 12.28 -16.74
C SER A 107 20.99 13.50 -16.38
N ALA A 108 19.69 13.29 -16.11
CA ALA A 108 18.74 14.33 -15.73
C ALA A 108 18.53 14.45 -14.20
N ALA A 109 19.47 13.89 -13.41
CA ALA A 109 19.36 13.78 -11.95
C ALA A 109 18.07 13.04 -11.50
N GLY A 110 17.57 12.15 -12.35
CA GLY A 110 16.43 11.27 -12.11
C GLY A 110 16.87 9.83 -11.84
N ARG A 111 15.89 8.94 -11.79
CA ARG A 111 16.07 7.47 -11.84
C ARG A 111 15.08 6.90 -12.83
N ASP A 112 15.40 5.82 -13.52
CA ASP A 112 14.55 5.23 -14.56
C ASP A 112 13.69 4.09 -13.99
N HIS A 113 12.82 3.50 -14.83
CA HIS A 113 11.98 2.36 -14.47
C HIS A 113 12.83 1.14 -14.09
N TRP A 114 12.43 0.45 -13.03
CA TRP A 114 13.18 -0.72 -12.55
C TRP A 114 12.24 -1.83 -12.05
N PRO A 115 11.77 -2.70 -12.95
CA PRO A 115 10.88 -3.81 -12.60
C PRO A 115 11.58 -4.91 -11.79
N THR A 116 12.91 -4.91 -11.75
CA THR A 116 13.72 -5.97 -11.13
C THR A 116 13.59 -6.02 -9.61
N ALA A 117 13.39 -4.88 -8.94
CA ALA A 117 13.32 -4.81 -7.48
C ALA A 117 12.59 -3.54 -7.01
N GLY A 118 11.75 -3.67 -5.99
CA GLY A 118 11.06 -2.56 -5.34
C GLY A 118 10.55 -2.95 -3.95
N PRO A 119 10.29 -1.96 -3.07
CA PRO A 119 9.74 -2.23 -1.75
C PRO A 119 8.20 -2.29 -1.78
N ILE A 120 7.63 -3.14 -0.91
CA ILE A 120 6.20 -3.16 -0.58
C ILE A 120 6.09 -3.28 0.95
N CYS A 121 5.15 -2.56 1.53
CA CYS A 121 4.88 -2.59 2.97
C CYS A 121 3.53 -3.23 3.25
N PHE A 122 3.49 -4.14 4.23
CA PHE A 122 2.28 -4.77 4.74
C PHE A 122 2.12 -4.49 6.24
N ALA A 123 0.89 -4.20 6.67
CA ALA A 123 0.55 -4.06 8.08
C ALA A 123 -0.90 -4.51 8.36
N GLY A 124 -1.14 -5.00 9.57
CA GLY A 124 -2.48 -5.43 10.02
C GLY A 124 -2.94 -6.77 9.44
N ALA A 125 -4.18 -7.14 9.76
CA ALA A 125 -4.78 -8.43 9.41
C ALA A 125 -3.86 -9.64 9.73
N GLY A 126 -3.31 -9.67 10.94
CA GLY A 126 -2.39 -10.72 11.38
C GLY A 126 -1.03 -10.73 10.66
N THR A 127 -0.63 -9.67 9.96
CA THR A 127 0.72 -9.60 9.37
C THR A 127 1.77 -9.46 10.50
N PRO A 128 2.79 -10.33 10.56
CA PRO A 128 3.84 -10.22 11.59
C PRO A 128 4.57 -8.86 11.53
N PRO A 129 4.64 -8.10 12.63
CA PRO A 129 5.26 -6.77 12.63
C PRO A 129 6.80 -6.84 12.66
N GLY A 130 7.44 -5.74 12.27
CA GLY A 130 8.89 -5.54 12.47
C GLY A 130 9.80 -6.43 11.63
N ARG A 131 9.30 -6.95 10.50
CA ARG A 131 10.06 -7.81 9.60
C ARG A 131 10.49 -7.08 8.33
N VAL A 132 11.69 -7.41 7.88
CA VAL A 132 12.16 -7.13 6.51
C VAL A 132 12.28 -8.48 5.81
N ILE A 133 11.55 -8.65 4.71
CA ILE A 133 11.49 -9.89 3.94
C ILE A 133 12.15 -9.65 2.58
N GLY A 134 13.03 -10.56 2.19
CA GLY A 134 13.86 -10.41 1.00
C GLY A 134 15.05 -9.47 1.22
N LYS A 135 15.92 -9.42 0.21
CA LYS A 135 17.08 -8.52 0.17
C LYS A 135 17.53 -8.32 -1.27
N THR A 136 18.24 -7.23 -1.52
CA THR A 136 18.92 -6.96 -2.79
C THR A 136 20.43 -7.12 -2.65
N ASP A 137 21.14 -7.07 -3.78
CA ASP A 137 22.59 -6.96 -3.80
C ASP A 137 23.07 -5.66 -3.11
N ALA A 138 24.39 -5.53 -2.91
CA ALA A 138 24.98 -4.37 -2.22
C ALA A 138 24.71 -3.03 -2.92
N THR A 139 24.25 -3.04 -4.18
CA THR A 139 23.93 -1.84 -4.95
C THR A 139 22.42 -1.55 -4.98
N GLY A 140 21.60 -2.44 -4.41
CA GLY A 140 20.15 -2.34 -4.47
C GLY A 140 19.56 -2.66 -5.84
N ALA A 141 20.34 -3.25 -6.76
CA ALA A 141 19.94 -3.41 -8.16
C ALA A 141 19.08 -4.65 -8.39
N ARG A 142 19.41 -5.77 -7.76
CA ARG A 142 18.74 -7.05 -8.02
C ARG A 142 18.42 -7.76 -6.72
N PRO A 143 17.31 -8.51 -6.64
CA PRO A 143 17.06 -9.37 -5.51
C PRO A 143 18.14 -10.45 -5.40
N VAL A 144 18.42 -10.90 -4.17
CA VAL A 144 19.38 -11.96 -3.88
C VAL A 144 18.77 -12.97 -2.92
N GLY A 145 18.71 -14.23 -3.33
CA GLY A 145 18.14 -15.31 -2.54
C GLY A 145 16.71 -15.60 -2.95
N LYS A 146 15.78 -15.67 -1.98
CA LYS A 146 14.36 -15.92 -2.25
C LYS A 146 13.71 -14.66 -2.81
N GLU A 147 13.11 -14.79 -3.98
CA GLU A 147 12.38 -13.74 -4.68
C GLU A 147 10.88 -13.92 -4.46
N TYR A 148 10.15 -12.80 -4.59
CA TYR A 148 8.69 -12.77 -4.59
C TYR A 148 8.22 -11.91 -5.74
N TYR A 149 7.26 -12.42 -6.49
CA TYR A 149 6.73 -11.77 -7.69
C TYR A 149 5.38 -11.11 -7.40
N SER A 150 4.88 -10.32 -8.37
CA SER A 150 3.61 -9.60 -8.25
C SER A 150 2.43 -10.53 -7.97
N GLU A 151 2.46 -11.72 -8.54
CA GLU A 151 1.49 -12.79 -8.30
C GLU A 151 1.54 -13.32 -6.86
N ASP A 152 2.73 -13.45 -6.24
CA ASP A 152 2.85 -13.89 -4.84
C ASP A 152 2.29 -12.85 -3.87
N ILE A 153 2.49 -11.56 -4.19
CA ILE A 153 1.92 -10.42 -3.48
C ILE A 153 0.38 -10.46 -3.58
N ALA A 154 -0.16 -10.65 -4.78
CA ALA A 154 -1.60 -10.76 -5.00
C ALA A 154 -2.20 -11.98 -4.27
N ALA A 155 -1.55 -13.14 -4.36
CA ALA A 155 -1.95 -14.36 -3.66
C ALA A 155 -2.00 -14.15 -2.15
N THR A 156 -1.02 -13.45 -1.58
CA THR A 156 -0.98 -13.14 -0.16
C THR A 156 -2.12 -12.21 0.26
N ILE A 157 -2.42 -11.18 -0.54
CA ILE A 157 -3.57 -10.30 -0.29
C ILE A 157 -4.88 -11.08 -0.36
N TYR A 158 -5.07 -11.94 -1.36
CA TYR A 158 -6.26 -12.78 -1.51
C TYR A 158 -6.43 -13.75 -0.35
N ALA A 159 -5.35 -14.41 0.08
CA ALA A 159 -5.38 -15.28 1.25
C ALA A 159 -5.78 -14.51 2.52
N LYS A 160 -5.24 -13.30 2.76
CA LYS A 160 -5.62 -12.44 3.88
C LYS A 160 -7.09 -11.99 3.84
N LEU A 161 -7.65 -11.86 2.64
CA LEU A 161 -9.07 -11.54 2.41
C LEU A 161 -9.98 -12.77 2.50
N GLY A 162 -9.42 -13.98 2.62
CA GLY A 162 -10.18 -15.24 2.63
C GLY A 162 -10.70 -15.66 1.25
N ILE A 163 -10.07 -15.18 0.17
CA ILE A 163 -10.41 -15.55 -1.21
C ILE A 163 -9.58 -16.80 -1.59
N PRO A 164 -10.21 -17.94 -1.94
CA PRO A 164 -9.49 -19.12 -2.39
C PRO A 164 -8.69 -18.85 -3.68
N LEU A 165 -7.43 -19.27 -3.74
CA LEU A 165 -6.57 -19.01 -4.91
C LEU A 165 -6.98 -19.81 -6.15
N ASP A 166 -7.73 -20.90 -5.97
CA ASP A 166 -8.34 -21.68 -7.05
C ASP A 166 -9.66 -21.06 -7.57
N THR A 167 -10.04 -19.87 -7.09
CA THR A 167 -11.19 -19.13 -7.61
C THR A 167 -11.01 -18.86 -9.10
N LEU A 168 -12.02 -19.25 -9.89
CA LEU A 168 -12.06 -19.04 -11.33
C LEU A 168 -12.92 -17.82 -11.67
N HIS A 169 -12.40 -16.96 -12.53
CA HIS A 169 -13.16 -15.94 -13.23
C HIS A 169 -13.44 -16.41 -14.67
N VAL A 170 -14.69 -16.29 -15.12
CA VAL A 170 -15.05 -16.56 -16.51
C VAL A 170 -14.98 -15.24 -17.27
N THR A 171 -14.05 -15.15 -18.20
CA THR A 171 -13.86 -13.97 -19.05
C THR A 171 -15.04 -13.80 -20.03
N GLY A 172 -15.13 -12.63 -20.68
CA GLY A 172 -16.24 -12.34 -21.60
C GLY A 172 -16.36 -13.27 -22.80
N ASP A 173 -15.27 -13.97 -23.17
CA ASP A 173 -15.22 -15.01 -24.21
C ASP A 173 -15.47 -16.44 -23.67
N GLY A 174 -15.83 -16.57 -22.38
CA GLY A 174 -16.21 -17.84 -21.76
C GLY A 174 -15.06 -18.68 -21.23
N ARG A 175 -13.82 -18.18 -21.28
CA ARG A 175 -12.65 -18.91 -20.78
C ARG A 175 -12.55 -18.80 -19.24
N PRO A 176 -12.46 -19.93 -18.50
CA PRO A 176 -12.13 -19.87 -17.09
C PRO A 176 -10.64 -19.54 -16.94
N VAL A 177 -10.34 -18.54 -16.12
CA VAL A 177 -8.99 -18.17 -15.71
C VAL A 177 -8.92 -18.11 -14.19
N GLN A 178 -7.83 -18.56 -13.60
CA GLN A 178 -7.59 -18.38 -12.17
C GLN A 178 -7.42 -16.90 -11.86
N VAL A 179 -7.97 -16.45 -10.73
CA VAL A 179 -7.82 -15.05 -10.30
C VAL A 179 -6.38 -14.72 -9.90
N CYS A 180 -5.59 -15.72 -9.49
CA CYS A 180 -4.18 -15.58 -9.16
C CYS A 180 -3.49 -16.95 -9.25
N ASP A 181 -2.29 -16.99 -9.82
CA ASP A 181 -1.44 -18.17 -9.98
C ASP A 181 -0.16 -18.12 -9.11
N GLY A 182 -0.03 -17.09 -8.27
CA GLY A 182 1.09 -16.92 -7.34
C GLY A 182 0.97 -17.73 -6.06
N ASN A 183 2.04 -17.70 -5.26
CA ASN A 183 2.12 -18.40 -3.99
C ASN A 183 2.03 -17.43 -2.81
N VAL A 184 1.33 -17.84 -1.76
CA VAL A 184 1.27 -17.05 -0.51
C VAL A 184 2.67 -16.92 0.08
N ILE A 185 3.05 -15.70 0.46
CA ILE A 185 4.30 -15.39 1.13
C ILE A 185 4.15 -15.79 2.61
N PRO A 186 4.75 -16.91 3.06
CA PRO A 186 4.47 -17.45 4.39
C PRO A 186 4.96 -16.51 5.51
N GLU A 187 5.98 -15.70 5.27
CA GLU A 187 6.50 -14.74 6.25
C GLU A 187 5.55 -13.58 6.55
N LEU A 188 4.55 -13.35 5.69
CA LEU A 188 3.47 -12.38 5.89
C LEU A 188 2.22 -13.00 6.51
N MET A 189 2.17 -14.32 6.65
CA MET A 189 1.07 -15.04 7.30
C MET A 189 1.35 -15.20 8.79
N SER A 190 0.29 -15.15 9.60
CA SER A 190 0.31 -15.46 11.05
C SER A 190 0.21 -16.95 11.30
#